data_AF-A0A3M1X6L6-F1
#
_entry.id   AF-A0A3M1X6L6-F1
#
_cell.length_a   1.000
_cell.length_b   1.000
_cell.length_c   1.000
_cell.angle_alpha   90.00
_cell.angle_beta   90.00
_cell.angle_gamma   90.00
#
_symmetry.space_group_name_H-M   'P 1'
#
loop_
_entity.id
_entity.type
_entity.pdbx_description
1 polymer ?
#
loop_
_entity_poly.entity_id
_entity_poly.type
_entity_poly.pdbx_seq_one_letter_code
_entity_poly.pdbx_strand_id
1 'polypeptide(L)'
;RWGFPSSHAANAAAAGTVLARMFPRWRWAFALLAGLIGFTRIYVGVHYPGDVAAGFLLGWAVGLLLWQMTRSGLKRYLNQKV
;
A
#
# COMPACT_ATOMS: atom_id res chain seq x y z
N ARG A 1 -0.19 11.42 17.57
CA ARG A 1 -0.16 10.20 18.42
C ARG A 1 0.81 9.23 17.77
N TRP A 2 1.83 8.83 18.51
CA TRP A 2 2.98 8.04 18.08
C TRP A 2 2.62 6.56 18.27
N GLY A 3 2.30 5.87 17.18
CA GLY A 3 1.98 4.44 17.18
C GLY A 3 2.92 3.73 16.23
N PHE A 4 3.53 2.64 16.71
CA PHE A 4 4.24 1.71 15.85
C PHE A 4 3.27 0.60 15.38
N PRO A 5 3.25 0.24 14.08
CA PRO A 5 3.92 0.88 12.94
C PRO A 5 3.17 2.11 12.40
N SER A 6 3.80 2.90 11.52
CA SER A 6 3.17 4.11 10.95
C SER A 6 1.96 3.78 10.06
N SER A 7 0.76 4.19 10.48
CA SER A 7 -0.49 3.96 9.74
C SER A 7 -0.54 4.69 8.39
N HIS A 8 0.06 5.88 8.30
CA HIS A 8 0.12 6.64 7.05
C HIS A 8 0.99 5.92 6.02
N ALA A 9 2.15 5.40 6.44
CA ALA A 9 3.03 4.61 5.59
C ALA A 9 2.34 3.30 5.17
N ALA A 10 1.67 2.62 6.10
CA ALA A 10 0.93 1.38 5.81
C ALA A 10 -0.20 1.60 4.80
N ASN A 11 -1.05 2.61 5.00
CA ASN A 11 -2.15 2.90 4.08
C ASN A 11 -1.64 3.30 2.70
N ALA A 12 -0.59 4.13 2.64
CA ALA A 12 0.02 4.54 1.38
C ALA A 12 0.63 3.37 0.61
N ALA A 13 1.36 2.46 1.29
CA ALA A 13 1.90 1.26 0.66
C ALA A 13 0.81 0.28 0.21
N ALA A 14 -0.25 0.07 0.99
CA ALA A 14 -1.35 -0.81 0.62
C ALA A 14 -2.07 -0.30 -0.64
N ALA A 15 -2.46 0.97 -0.64
CA ALA A 15 -3.10 1.61 -1.79
C ALA A 15 -2.17 1.63 -3.01
N GLY A 16 -0.91 2.03 -2.82
CA GLY A 16 0.09 2.06 -3.89
C GLY A 16 0.33 0.69 -4.51
N THR A 17 0.31 -0.38 -3.71
CA THR A 17 0.47 -1.76 -4.19
C THR A 17 -0.70 -2.20 -5.06
N VAL A 18 -1.94 -1.95 -4.61
CA VAL A 18 -3.15 -2.29 -5.38
C VAL A 18 -3.20 -1.49 -6.69
N LEU A 19 -2.98 -0.18 -6.62
CA LEU A 19 -2.98 0.71 -7.79
C LEU A 19 -1.86 0.35 -8.78
N ALA A 20 -0.67 0.00 -8.30
CA ALA A 20 0.42 -0.46 -9.15
C ALA A 20 0.10 -1.77 -9.89
N ARG A 21 -0.73 -2.64 -9.30
CA ARG A 21 -1.19 -3.86 -9.96
C ARG A 21 -2.34 -3.62 -10.94
N MET A 22 -3.22 -2.67 -10.63
CA MET A 22 -4.32 -2.26 -11.53
C MET A 22 -3.82 -1.47 -12.74
N PHE A 23 -2.83 -0.60 -12.55
CA PHE A 23 -2.28 0.29 -13.58
C PHE A 23 -0.75 0.15 -13.65
N PRO A 24 -0.22 -0.95 -14.24
CA PRO A 24 1.22 -1.25 -14.24
C PRO A 24 2.10 -0.16 -14.85
N ARG A 25 1.57 0.60 -15.82
CA ARG A 25 2.27 1.73 -16.45
C ARG A 25 2.64 2.84 -15.46
N TRP A 26 1.86 3.00 -14.38
CA TRP A 26 2.03 4.05 -13.37
C TRP A 26 2.61 3.54 -12.04
N ARG A 27 3.06 2.28 -11.99
CA ARG A 27 3.55 1.65 -10.74
C ARG A 27 4.62 2.46 -10.01
N TRP A 28 5.52 3.08 -10.75
CA TRP A 28 6.59 3.90 -10.19
C TRP A 28 6.08 5.22 -9.62
N ALA A 29 5.08 5.82 -10.25
CA ALA A 29 4.44 7.03 -9.73
C ALA A 29 3.74 6.74 -8.38
N PHE A 30 3.04 5.61 -8.26
CA PHE A 30 2.43 5.21 -7.00
C PHE A 30 3.45 4.87 -5.91
N ALA A 31 4.55 4.19 -6.27
CA ALA A 31 5.64 3.92 -5.34
C ALA A 31 6.30 5.21 -4.84
N LEU A 32 6.54 6.18 -5.75
CA LEU A 32 7.07 7.49 -5.40
C LEU A 32 6.12 8.26 -4.48
N LEU A 33 4.82 8.29 -4.80
CA LEU A 33 3.81 8.93 -3.96
C LEU A 33 3.75 8.31 -2.56
N ALA A 34 3.77 6.98 -2.47
CA ALA A 34 3.81 6.29 -1.17
C ALA A 34 5.08 6.66 -0.38
N GLY A 35 6.23 6.69 -1.06
CA GLY A 35 7.51 7.13 -0.48
C GLY A 35 7.45 8.55 0.05
N LEU A 36 6.91 9.50 -0.73
CA LEU A 36 6.73 10.90 -0.33
C LEU A 36 5.83 11.03 0.90
N ILE A 37 4.72 10.27 0.95
CA ILE A 37 3.82 10.26 2.12
C ILE A 37 4.57 9.79 3.37
N GLY A 38 5.34 8.70 3.28
CA GLY A 38 6.15 8.22 4.42
C GLY A 38 7.24 9.22 4.81
N PHE A 39 7.91 9.84 3.83
CA PHE A 39 8.91 10.88 4.08
C PHE A 39 8.32 12.07 4.84
N THR A 40 7.10 12.52 4.50
CA THR A 40 6.45 13.61 5.25
C THR A 40 6.28 13.28 6.74
N ARG A 41 6.12 11.99 7.10
CA ARG A 41 5.96 11.58 8.50
C ARG A 41 7.27 11.66 9.27
N ILE A 42 8.39 11.41 8.60
CA ILE A 42 9.74 11.61 9.15
C ILE A 42 10.04 13.11 9.26
N TYR A 43 9.75 13.88 8.21
CA TYR A 43 10.03 15.32 8.14
C TYR A 43 9.30 16.12 9.22
N VAL A 44 8.01 15.83 9.46
CA VAL A 44 7.24 16.48 10.54
C VAL A 44 7.69 16.00 11.93
N GLY A 45 8.57 14.99 11.99
CA GLY A 45 9.12 14.46 13.24
C GLY A 45 8.11 13.67 14.07
N VAL A 46 7.08 13.09 13.45
CA VAL A 46 6.02 12.35 14.16
C VAL A 46 6.25 10.84 14.19
N HIS A 47 7.20 10.34 13.39
CA HIS A 47 7.56 8.92 13.31
C HIS A 47 9.06 8.77 13.06
N TYR A 48 9.64 7.73 13.66
CA TYR A 48 10.99 7.32 13.32
C TYR A 48 11.04 6.66 11.94
N PRO A 49 12.18 6.73 11.22
CA PRO A 49 12.34 6.02 9.95
C PRO A 49 12.01 4.53 10.02
N GLY A 50 12.29 3.88 11.17
CA GLY A 50 11.91 2.49 11.44
C GLY A 50 10.39 2.26 11.45
N ASP A 51 9.62 3.15 12.06
CA ASP A 51 8.14 3.06 12.10
C ASP A 51 7.53 3.14 10.70
N VAL A 52 8.12 3.99 9.85
CA VAL A 52 7.72 4.19 8.46
C VAL A 52 8.09 2.97 7.61
N ALA A 53 9.29 2.42 7.79
CA ALA A 53 9.71 1.19 7.10
C ALA A 53 8.82 0.00 7.48
N ALA A 54 8.55 -0.20 8.77
CA ALA A 54 7.62 -1.23 9.24
C ALA A 54 6.20 -1.02 8.70
N GLY A 55 5.74 0.24 8.67
CA GLY A 55 4.47 0.61 8.07
C GLY A 55 4.41 0.25 6.59
N PHE A 56 5.43 0.59 5.80
CA PHE A 56 5.49 0.24 4.37
C PHE A 56 5.50 -1.27 4.14
N LEU A 57 6.26 -2.05 4.92
CA LEU A 57 6.28 -3.51 4.81
C LEU A 57 4.90 -4.11 5.10
N LEU A 58 4.26 -3.67 6.19
CA LEU A 58 2.92 -4.13 6.56
C LEU A 58 1.88 -3.73 5.50
N GLY A 59 1.91 -2.49 5.04
CA GLY A 59 1.04 -1.99 3.98
C GLY A 59 1.19 -2.75 2.67
N TRP A 60 2.44 -3.04 2.26
CA TRP A 60 2.71 -3.82 1.05
C TRP A 60 2.14 -5.24 1.14
N ALA A 61 2.35 -5.93 2.27
CA ALA A 61 1.80 -7.27 2.50
C ALA A 61 0.26 -7.27 2.44
N VAL A 62 -0.38 -6.30 3.10
CA VAL A 62 -1.85 -6.12 3.06
C VAL A 62 -2.32 -5.82 1.63
N GLY A 63 -1.65 -4.93 0.90
CA GLY A 63 -1.98 -4.60 -0.48
C GLY A 63 -1.91 -5.81 -1.42
N LEU A 64 -0.93 -6.69 -1.24
CA LEU A 64 -0.83 -7.95 -1.98
C LEU A 64 -2.00 -8.89 -1.67
N LEU A 65 -2.40 -9.01 -0.40
CA LEU A 65 -3.56 -9.82 -0.01
C LEU A 65 -4.86 -9.27 -0.61
N LEU A 66 -5.08 -7.96 -0.54
CA LEU A 66 -6.23 -7.29 -1.15
C LEU A 66 -6.30 -7.51 -2.66
N TRP A 67 -5.15 -7.44 -3.35
CA TRP A 67 -5.08 -7.74 -4.78
C TRP A 67 -5.46 -9.19 -5.09
N GLN A 68 -5.02 -10.15 -4.27
CA GLN A 68 -5.38 -11.55 -4.46
C GLN A 68 -6.88 -11.80 -4.24
N MET A 69 -7.46 -11.18 -3.22
CA MET A 69 -8.89 -11.28 -2.91
C MET A 69 -9.74 -10.69 -4.05
N THR A 70 -9.43 -9.48 -4.49
CA THR A 70 -10.16 -8.82 -5.59
C THR A 70 -10.04 -9.59 -6.90
N ARG A 71 -8.84 -10.07 -7.25
CA ARG A 71 -8.63 -10.89 -8.45
C ARG A 71 -9.42 -12.22 -8.40
N SER A 72 -9.46 -12.86 -7.24
CA SER A 72 -10.17 -14.14 -7.05
C SER A 72 -11.68 -13.96 -7.09
N GLY A 73 -12.20 -12.90 -6.46
CA GLY A 73 -13.62 -12.54 -6.51
C GLY A 73 -14.08 -12.21 -7.92
N LEU A 74 -13.30 -11.42 -8.67
CA LEU A 74 -13.61 -11.08 -10.05
C LEU A 74 -13.64 -12.31 -10.95
N LYS A 75 -12.66 -13.23 -10.83
CA LYS A 75 -12.65 -14.48 -11.59
C LYS A 75 -13.88 -15.34 -11.29
N ARG A 76 -14.29 -15.45 -10.02
CA ARG A 76 -15.49 -16.22 -9.63
C ARG A 76 -16.76 -15.64 -10.22
N TYR A 77 -16.92 -14.31 -10.18
CA TYR A 77 -18.07 -13.62 -10.77
C TYR A 77 -18.16 -13.84 -12.29
N LEU A 78 -17.03 -13.75 -13.00
CA LEU A 78 -16.99 -13.97 -14.45
C LEU A 78 -17.31 -15.43 -14.81
N ASN A 79 -16.78 -16.41 -14.05
CA ASN A 79 -17.04 -17.83 -14.29
C ASN A 79 -18.48 -18.27 -14.00
N GLN A 80 -19.23 -17.55 -13.17
CA GLN A 80 -20.66 -17.85 -12.93
C GLN A 80 -21.59 -17.32 -14.03
N LYS A 81 -21.10 -16.40 -14.86
CA LYS A 81 -21.88 -15.74 -15.92
C LYS A 81 -21.73 -16.40 -17.29
N VAL A 82 -20.80 -17.35 -17.43
CA VAL A 82 -20.56 -18.17 -18.63
C VAL A 82 -21.19 -19.54 -18.39
#